data_AF-A0A8T4YQ32-F1
#
_entry.id   AF-A0A8T4YQ32-F1
#
_cell.length_a   1.000
_cell.length_b   1.000
_cell.length_c   1.000
_cell.angle_alpha   90.00
_cell.angle_beta   90.00
_cell.angle_gamma   90.00
#
_symmetry.space_group_name_H-M   'P 1'
#
loop_
_entity.id
_entity.type
_entity.pdbx_description
1 polymer ?
#
loop_
_entity_poly.entity_id
_entity_poly.type
_entity_poly.pdbx_seq_one_letter_code
_entity_poly.pdbx_strand_id
1 'polypeptide(L)'
;MARVSIFEFAFALSVVGALVLIIINILLLLEISDFVVPFYMLVPSRYLFPLVAGMSGDMAINIVCGFIALLASRRIDMTAWAVVLIALGVVAGGIGGTLVLLGGILALVGRFT
;
A
#
# COMPACT_ATOMS: atom_id res chain seq x y z
N MET A 1 15.25 -20.74 7.88
CA MET A 1 15.78 -19.74 6.94
C MET A 1 14.69 -19.17 6.04
N ALA A 2 13.92 -20.00 5.31
CA ALA A 2 12.86 -19.51 4.40
C ALA A 2 11.75 -18.66 5.06
N ARG A 3 11.29 -18.98 6.28
CA ARG A 3 10.27 -18.17 6.97
C ARG A 3 10.76 -16.75 7.27
N VAL A 4 12.00 -16.62 7.75
CA VAL A 4 12.59 -15.31 8.10
C VAL A 4 12.68 -14.43 6.86
N SER A 5 13.10 -14.98 5.71
CA SER A 5 13.14 -14.25 4.45
C SER A 5 11.76 -13.83 3.92
N ILE A 6 10.70 -14.61 4.18
CA ILE A 6 9.34 -14.24 3.74
C ILE A 6 8.79 -13.07 4.56
N PHE A 7 9.03 -13.05 5.87
CA PHE A 7 8.63 -11.92 6.73
C PHE A 7 9.40 -10.65 6.40
N GLU A 8 10.71 -10.75 6.14
CA GLU A 8 11.53 -9.62 5.69
C GLU A 8 11.03 -9.05 4.36
N PHE A 9 10.65 -9.92 3.41
CA PHE A 9 10.09 -9.50 2.13
C PHE A 9 8.71 -8.84 2.28
N ALA A 10 7.84 -9.43 3.10
CA ALA A 10 6.52 -8.89 3.42
C ALA A 10 6.62 -7.51 4.08
N PHE A 11 7.56 -7.36 5.02
CA PHE A 11 7.87 -6.10 5.67
C PHE A 11 8.36 -5.06 4.65
N ALA A 12 9.35 -5.40 3.83
CA ALA A 12 9.90 -4.50 2.82
C ALA A 12 8.82 -4.04 1.83
N LEU A 13 8.00 -4.97 1.32
CA LEU A 13 6.90 -4.64 0.40
C LEU A 13 5.89 -3.69 1.05
N SER A 14 5.50 -3.96 2.30
CA SER A 14 4.55 -3.14 3.03
C SER A 14 5.09 -1.74 3.31
N VAL A 15 6.36 -1.61 3.65
CA VAL A 15 7.01 -0.31 3.91
C VAL A 15 7.13 0.49 2.63
N VAL A 16 7.62 -0.13 1.55
CA VAL A 16 7.72 0.52 0.23
C VAL A 16 6.35 0.94 -0.24
N GLY A 17 5.34 0.07 -0.15
CA GLY A 17 3.96 0.37 -0.51
C GLY A 17 3.40 1.56 0.27
N ALA A 18 3.58 1.58 1.59
CA ALA A 18 3.10 2.66 2.44
C ALA A 18 3.80 4.00 2.13
N LEU A 19 5.12 3.99 1.90
CA LEU A 19 5.86 5.19 1.50
C LEU A 19 5.42 5.70 0.13
N VAL A 20 5.28 4.81 -0.85
CA VAL A 20 4.79 5.14 -2.20
C VAL A 20 3.40 5.79 -2.10
N LEU A 21 2.53 5.24 -1.26
CA LEU A 21 1.18 5.76 -1.02
C LEU A 21 1.23 7.17 -0.43
N ILE A 22 2.03 7.40 0.61
CA ILE A 22 2.19 8.72 1.23
C ILE A 22 2.76 9.74 0.23
N ILE A 23 3.86 9.40 -0.45
CA ILE A 23 4.56 10.31 -1.35
C ILE A 23 3.66 10.70 -2.52
N ILE A 24 3.00 9.73 -3.16
CA ILE A 24 2.09 9.99 -4.29
C ILE A 24 0.94 10.90 -3.85
N ASN A 25 0.29 10.61 -2.72
CA ASN A 25 -0.85 11.41 -2.27
C ASN A 25 -0.42 12.80 -1.79
N ILE A 26 0.77 12.98 -1.23
CA ILE A 26 1.32 14.32 -0.92
C ILE A 26 1.62 15.11 -2.19
N LEU A 27 2.22 14.48 -3.21
CA LEU A 27 2.49 15.16 -4.48
C LEU A 27 1.20 15.58 -5.19
N LEU A 28 0.16 14.74 -5.13
CA LEU A 28 -1.19 15.06 -5.61
C LEU A 28 -1.83 16.20 -4.80
N LEU A 29 -1.68 16.19 -3.48
CA LEU A 29 -2.22 17.24 -2.60
C LEU A 29 -1.56 18.60 -2.83
N LEU A 30 -0.28 18.63 -3.16
CA LEU A 30 0.47 19.84 -3.50
C LEU A 30 0.17 20.38 -4.91
N GLU A 31 -0.78 19.77 -5.63
CA GLU A 31 -1.09 20.06 -7.04
C GLU A 31 0.13 20.01 -7.96
N ILE A 32 1.19 19.29 -7.56
CA ILE A 32 2.34 18.94 -8.42
C ILE A 32 1.94 17.73 -9.28
N SER A 33 0.74 17.80 -9.86
CA SER A 33 0.15 16.73 -10.65
C SER A 33 0.84 16.58 -12.01
N ASP A 34 1.47 17.63 -12.52
CA ASP A 34 2.16 17.63 -13.81
C ASP A 34 3.29 16.59 -13.90
N PHE A 35 3.88 16.21 -12.77
CA PHE A 35 4.90 15.15 -12.70
C PHE A 35 4.33 13.75 -12.50
N VAL A 36 3.11 13.66 -11.97
CA VAL A 36 2.45 12.41 -11.53
C VAL A 36 1.59 11.86 -12.66
N VAL A 37 0.81 12.71 -13.34
CA VAL A 37 -0.13 12.36 -14.43
C VAL A 37 0.48 11.58 -15.62
N PRO A 38 1.73 11.85 -16.10
CA PRO A 38 2.29 11.12 -17.23
C PRO A 38 2.49 9.62 -16.94
N PHE A 39 2.78 9.25 -15.69
CA PHE A 39 2.99 7.85 -15.29
C PHE A 39 1.68 7.05 -15.32
N TYR A 40 0.54 7.68 -15.04
CA TYR A 40 -0.76 7.00 -15.02
C TYR A 40 -1.41 6.95 -16.41
N MET A 41 -1.10 7.89 -17.32
CA MET A 41 -1.58 7.83 -18.71
C MET A 41 -1.05 6.64 -19.52
N LEU A 42 0.04 6.00 -19.10
CA LEU A 42 0.61 4.81 -19.75
C LEU A 42 -0.16 3.51 -19.45
N VAL A 43 -1.03 3.50 -18.44
CA VAL A 43 -1.82 2.33 -18.06
C VAL A 43 -3.22 2.48 -18.66
N PRO A 44 -3.78 1.45 -19.34
CA PRO A 44 -5.09 1.55 -19.98
C PRO A 44 -6.18 1.97 -18.97
N SER A 45 -6.88 3.05 -19.30
CA SER A 45 -7.84 3.78 -18.43
C SER A 45 -8.96 2.95 -17.82
N ARG A 46 -9.23 1.74 -18.32
CA ARG A 46 -10.23 0.82 -17.75
C ARG A 46 -9.79 0.16 -16.44
N TYR A 47 -8.48 0.14 -16.14
CA TYR A 47 -7.94 -0.45 -14.91
C TYR A 47 -7.37 0.60 -13.93
N LEU A 48 -7.27 1.88 -14.33
CA LEU A 48 -6.74 2.96 -13.50
C LEU A 48 -7.68 3.40 -12.39
N PHE A 49 -8.99 3.44 -12.66
CA PHE A 49 -9.95 4.04 -11.74
C PHE A 49 -10.00 3.36 -10.36
N PRO A 50 -9.97 2.01 -10.25
CA PRO A 50 -9.90 1.33 -8.95
C PRO A 50 -8.50 1.30 -8.34
N LEU A 51 -7.47 1.56 -9.14
CA LEU A 51 -6.06 1.32 -8.83
C LEU A 51 -5.28 2.62 -8.57
N VAL A 52 -5.93 3.78 -8.65
CA VAL A 52 -5.35 5.11 -8.37
C VAL A 52 -6.25 5.88 -7.40
N ALA A 53 -7.57 5.80 -7.56
CA ALA A 53 -8.50 6.22 -6.54
C ALA A 53 -8.72 5.03 -5.60
N GLY A 54 -8.11 5.06 -4.42
CA GLY A 54 -8.61 4.25 -3.31
C GLY A 54 -10.13 4.39 -3.18
N MET A 55 -10.80 3.39 -2.61
CA MET A 55 -12.26 3.43 -2.42
C MET A 55 -12.73 4.71 -1.71
N SER A 56 -11.83 5.33 -0.93
CA SER A 56 -12.01 6.60 -0.23
C SER A 56 -12.11 7.83 -1.15
N GLY A 57 -11.48 7.84 -2.33
CA GLY A 57 -11.39 9.03 -3.20
C GLY A 57 -10.67 10.25 -2.61
N ASP A 58 -10.38 10.23 -1.31
CA ASP A 58 -9.83 11.33 -0.53
C ASP A 58 -8.33 11.11 -0.26
N MET A 59 -7.53 12.05 -0.77
CA MET A 59 -6.08 12.03 -0.67
C MET A 59 -5.60 12.06 0.79
N ALA A 60 -6.32 12.75 1.68
CA ALA A 60 -5.96 12.83 3.09
C ALA A 60 -6.14 11.47 3.79
N ILE A 61 -7.24 10.77 3.50
CA ILE A 61 -7.52 9.43 4.05
C ILE A 61 -6.43 8.45 3.60
N ASN A 62 -6.01 8.54 2.34
CA ASN A 62 -4.94 7.70 1.82
C ASN A 62 -3.61 7.95 2.53
N ILE A 63 -3.22 9.21 2.75
CA ILE A 63 -2.02 9.55 3.53
C ILE A 63 -2.09 8.93 4.93
N VAL A 64 -3.22 9.11 5.63
CA VAL A 64 -3.45 8.51 6.96
C VAL A 64 -3.34 6.99 6.90
N CYS A 65 -3.95 6.34 5.91
CA CYS A 65 -3.84 4.89 5.71
C CYS A 65 -2.39 4.45 5.49
N GLY A 66 -1.59 5.24 4.75
CA GLY A 66 -0.16 5.00 4.59
C GLY A 66 0.60 5.08 5.92
N PHE A 67 0.31 6.07 6.77
CA PHE A 67 0.91 6.16 8.11
C PHE A 67 0.52 4.97 9.00
N ILE A 68 -0.75 4.57 8.98
CA ILE A 68 -1.21 3.40 9.73
C ILE A 68 -0.53 2.13 9.18
N ALA A 69 -0.36 2.00 7.86
CA ALA A 69 0.35 0.88 7.25
C ALA A 69 1.84 0.83 7.64
N LEU A 70 2.52 1.99 7.77
CA LEU A 70 3.89 2.06 8.30
C LEU A 70 3.99 1.64 9.77
N LEU A 71 2.98 1.96 10.58
CA LEU A 71 2.94 1.53 11.98
C LEU A 71 2.61 0.04 12.08
N ALA A 72 1.68 -0.44 11.26
CA ALA A 72 1.26 -1.83 11.19
C ALA A 72 2.37 -2.76 10.66
N SER A 73 3.18 -2.30 9.71
CA SER A 73 4.29 -3.09 9.17
C SER A 73 5.33 -3.43 10.24
N ARG A 74 5.53 -2.58 11.26
CA ARG A 74 6.40 -2.90 12.41
C ARG A 74 5.88 -4.04 13.30
N ARG A 75 4.61 -4.42 13.16
CA ARG A 75 3.95 -5.48 13.95
C ARG A 75 3.44 -6.62 13.08
N ILE A 76 4.04 -6.83 11.91
CA ILE A 76 3.57 -7.78 10.89
C ILE A 76 3.52 -9.24 11.36
N ASP A 77 4.27 -9.58 12.41
CA ASP A 77 4.31 -10.92 13.02
C ASP A 77 2.95 -11.34 13.64
N MET A 78 2.12 -10.35 13.99
CA MET A 78 0.78 -10.58 14.53
C MET A 78 -0.26 -10.65 13.39
N THR A 79 -1.04 -11.73 13.35
CA THR A 79 -2.13 -11.94 12.35
C THR A 79 -3.09 -10.78 12.27
N ALA A 80 -3.45 -10.19 13.42
CA ALA A 80 -4.35 -9.05 13.46
C ALA A 80 -3.82 -7.88 12.62
N TRP A 81 -2.52 -7.59 12.69
CA TRP A 81 -1.90 -6.50 11.94
C TRP A 81 -1.72 -6.84 10.45
N ALA A 82 -1.49 -8.11 10.11
CA ALA A 82 -1.50 -8.56 8.71
C ALA A 82 -2.88 -8.36 8.06
N VAL A 83 -3.97 -8.65 8.77
CA VAL A 83 -5.34 -8.40 8.28
C VAL A 83 -5.62 -6.89 8.16
N VAL A 84 -5.14 -6.08 9.11
CA VAL A 84 -5.23 -4.62 9.02
C VAL A 84 -4.51 -4.09 7.79
N LEU A 85 -3.31 -4.59 7.47
CA LEU A 85 -2.59 -4.20 6.25
C LEU A 85 -3.35 -4.56 4.97
N ILE A 86 -3.98 -5.74 4.93
CA ILE A 86 -4.84 -6.12 3.80
C ILE A 86 -6.01 -5.15 3.67
N ALA A 87 -6.71 -4.86 4.77
CA ALA A 87 -7.83 -3.91 4.76
C ALA A 87 -7.39 -2.52 4.33
N LEU A 88 -6.28 -2.01 4.85
CA LEU A 88 -5.72 -0.71 4.47
C LEU A 88 -5.31 -0.66 3.00
N GLY A 89 -4.72 -1.75 2.47
CA GLY A 89 -4.36 -1.85 1.07
C GLY A 89 -5.56 -1.81 0.14
N VAL A 90 -6.67 -2.46 0.51
CA VAL A 90 -7.93 -2.41 -0.23
C VAL A 90 -8.56 -1.01 -0.17
N VAL A 91 -8.61 -0.41 1.02
CA VAL A 91 -9.25 0.91 1.23
C VAL A 91 -8.47 2.01 0.51
N ALA A 92 -7.14 2.03 0.70
CA ALA A 92 -6.30 3.07 0.13
C ALA A 92 -6.11 2.92 -1.38
N GLY A 93 -6.27 1.71 -1.93
CA GLY A 93 -6.07 1.40 -3.34
C GLY A 93 -4.70 1.89 -3.84
N GLY A 94 -4.56 2.16 -5.13
CA GLY A 94 -3.27 2.66 -5.59
C GLY A 94 -2.25 1.56 -5.90
N ILE A 95 -1.17 1.95 -6.56
CA ILE A 95 0.08 1.17 -6.60
C ILE A 95 0.64 1.03 -5.16
N GLY A 96 0.49 2.06 -4.33
CA GLY A 96 0.90 2.01 -2.93
C GLY A 96 0.10 1.00 -2.10
N GLY A 97 -1.23 1.02 -2.19
CA GLY A 97 -2.09 0.11 -1.41
C GLY A 97 -2.02 -1.33 -1.92
N THR A 98 -1.82 -1.57 -3.21
CA THR A 98 -1.58 -2.92 -3.73
C THR A 98 -0.29 -3.53 -3.19
N LEU A 99 0.80 -2.75 -3.08
CA LEU A 99 2.04 -3.20 -2.44
C LEU A 99 1.83 -3.50 -0.94
N VAL A 100 1.08 -2.66 -0.24
CA VAL A 100 0.71 -2.89 1.17
C VAL A 100 -0.13 -4.16 1.33
N LEU A 101 -1.09 -4.38 0.43
CA LEU A 101 -1.96 -5.56 0.40
C LEU A 101 -1.14 -6.84 0.17
N LEU A 102 -0.23 -6.83 -0.81
CA LEU A 102 0.67 -7.95 -1.08
C LEU A 102 1.58 -8.23 0.12
N GLY A 103 2.11 -7.20 0.78
CA GLY A 103 2.87 -7.34 2.02
C GLY A 103 2.05 -8.02 3.13
N GLY A 104 0.80 -7.60 3.32
CA GLY A 104 -0.11 -8.21 4.29
C GLY A 104 -0.45 -9.67 3.99
N ILE A 105 -0.71 -10.02 2.71
CA ILE A 105 -0.95 -11.40 2.28
C ILE A 105 0.28 -12.27 2.52
N LEU A 106 1.47 -11.79 2.15
CA LEU A 106 2.72 -12.54 2.34
C LEU A 106 3.00 -12.80 3.82
N ALA A 107 2.76 -11.82 4.70
CA ALA A 107 2.88 -12.01 6.14
C ALA A 107 1.89 -13.06 6.67
N LEU A 108 0.66 -13.07 6.15
CA LEU A 108 -0.35 -14.06 6.50
C LEU A 108 0.08 -15.47 6.07
N VAL A 109 0.51 -15.62 4.80
CA VAL A 109 0.98 -16.88 4.23
C VAL A 109 2.22 -17.39 4.96
N GLY A 110 3.19 -16.52 5.25
CA GLY A 110 4.40 -16.87 6.00
C GLY A 110 4.12 -17.36 7.42
N ARG A 111 2.95 -17.03 7.99
CA ARG A 111 2.53 -17.56 9.28
C ARG A 111 1.86 -18.94 9.19
N PHE A 112 1.14 -19.22 8.11
CA PHE A 112 0.51 -20.52 7.87
C PHE A 112 1.45 -21.56 7.24
N THR A 113 2.57 -21.13 6.66
CA THR A 113 3.59 -21.99 6.03
C THR A 113 4.75 -22.22 6.98
#